data_AF-A0A520I2U6-F1
#
_entry.id   AF-A0A520I2U6-F1
#
_cell.length_a   1.000
_cell.length_b   1.000
_cell.length_c   1.000
_cell.angle_alpha   90.00
_cell.angle_beta   90.00
_cell.angle_gamma   90.00
#
_symmetry.space_group_name_H-M   'P 1'
#
loop_
_entity.id
_entity.type
_entity.pdbx_description
1 polymer ?
#
loop_
_entity_poly.entity_id
_entity_poly.type
_entity_poly.pdbx_seq_one_letter_code
_entity_poly.pdbx_strand_id
1 'polypeptide(L)'
;MIRQILSFLAGFAVFLFLPISSTAQQSQAYVKGVNEVVTLPSSTLNEDRTILIHHPAIDSANPNKAYQVLYLLDGESHFNLLSQYADYLSRWDVDVIPELIIVGIVNTKRARDLTPSESIFNYYGKPDTTTGSYIRPSGGNGKFLQFIKEELMPYVESHYKT
;
A
#
# COMPACT_ATOMS: atom_id res chain seq x y z
N MET A 1 54.82 -17.15 -41.40
CA MET A 1 53.61 -17.88 -40.94
C MET A 1 53.60 -18.16 -39.43
N ILE A 2 54.61 -18.82 -38.86
CA ILE A 2 54.62 -19.21 -37.42
C ILE A 2 54.51 -18.00 -36.47
N ARG A 3 55.18 -16.87 -36.75
CA ARG A 3 55.10 -15.65 -35.92
C ARG A 3 53.71 -14.99 -35.87
N GLN A 4 52.89 -15.11 -36.92
CA GLN A 4 51.53 -14.56 -36.97
C GLN A 4 50.53 -15.45 -36.19
N ILE A 5 50.75 -16.76 -36.18
CA ILE A 5 49.94 -17.72 -35.41
C ILE A 5 50.20 -17.57 -33.91
N LEU A 6 51.46 -17.36 -33.51
CA LEU A 6 51.82 -17.10 -32.10
C LEU A 6 51.27 -15.77 -31.57
N SER A 7 51.16 -14.73 -32.41
CA SER A 7 50.57 -13.44 -32.01
C SER A 7 49.04 -13.51 -31.93
N PHE A 8 48.39 -14.31 -32.79
CA PHE A 8 46.95 -14.59 -32.68
C PHE A 8 46.61 -15.42 -31.43
N LEU A 9 47.40 -16.44 -31.09
CA LEU A 9 47.23 -17.25 -29.88
C LEU A 9 47.45 -16.44 -28.59
N ALA A 10 48.43 -15.52 -28.58
CA ALA A 10 48.66 -14.62 -27.45
C ALA A 10 47.51 -13.63 -27.23
N GLY A 11 46.91 -13.09 -28.30
CA GLY A 11 45.73 -12.21 -28.19
C GLY A 11 44.47 -12.94 -27.70
N PHE A 12 44.28 -14.19 -28.11
CA PHE A 12 43.14 -15.02 -27.68
C PHE A 12 43.24 -15.43 -26.20
N ALA A 13 44.46 -15.66 -25.70
CA ALA A 13 44.70 -15.95 -24.28
C ALA A 13 44.37 -14.74 -23.37
N VAL A 14 44.65 -13.51 -23.81
CA VAL A 14 44.32 -12.29 -23.03
C VAL A 14 42.80 -12.08 -22.90
N PHE A 15 42.01 -12.49 -23.90
CA PHE A 15 40.54 -12.44 -23.82
C PHE A 15 39.94 -13.54 -22.91
N LEU A 16 40.63 -14.67 -22.75
CA LEU A 16 40.17 -15.79 -21.90
C LEU A 16 40.43 -15.58 -20.40
N PHE A 17 41.31 -14.65 -20.01
CA PHE A 17 41.60 -14.32 -18.60
C PHE A 17 40.89 -13.06 -18.08
N LEU A 18 39.94 -12.51 -18.85
CA LEU A 18 39.15 -11.32 -18.51
C LEU A 18 37.76 -11.52 -17.84
N PRO A 19 37.44 -12.60 -17.09
CA PRO A 19 36.16 -12.60 -16.37
C PRO A 19 36.26 -12.99 -14.90
N ILE A 20 36.83 -12.17 -14.01
CA ILE A 20 36.63 -12.40 -12.56
C ILE A 20 36.61 -11.09 -11.76
N SER A 21 35.71 -10.17 -12.12
CA SER A 21 35.19 -9.13 -11.20
C SER A 21 33.82 -8.67 -11.70
N SER A 22 32.95 -9.60 -12.12
CA SER A 22 31.53 -9.26 -12.19
C SER A 22 31.00 -9.31 -10.76
N THR A 23 30.96 -8.17 -10.10
CA THR A 23 30.10 -8.04 -8.93
C THR A 23 28.68 -8.26 -9.43
N ALA A 24 28.09 -9.41 -9.10
CA ALA A 24 26.64 -9.55 -9.20
C ALA A 24 26.06 -8.43 -8.33
N GLN A 25 25.33 -7.49 -8.93
CA GLN A 25 24.54 -6.54 -8.14
C GLN A 25 23.58 -7.39 -7.32
N GLN A 26 23.81 -7.42 -6.01
CA GLN A 26 22.83 -7.94 -5.09
C GLN A 26 21.62 -7.03 -5.29
N SER A 27 20.58 -7.53 -5.96
CA SER A 27 19.33 -6.79 -6.06
C SER A 27 18.82 -6.69 -4.63
N GLN A 28 19.03 -5.54 -4.01
CA GLN A 28 18.31 -5.20 -2.80
C GLN A 28 16.84 -5.40 -3.15
N ALA A 29 16.12 -6.21 -2.36
CA ALA A 29 14.69 -6.33 -2.53
C ALA A 29 14.14 -4.90 -2.60
N TYR A 30 13.49 -4.58 -3.71
CA TYR A 30 12.92 -3.26 -3.93
C TYR A 30 11.79 -3.09 -2.91
N VAL A 31 12.11 -2.55 -1.75
CA VAL A 31 11.14 -2.10 -0.76
C VAL A 31 11.04 -0.60 -0.97
N LYS A 32 10.16 -0.21 -1.89
CA LYS A 32 9.74 1.20 -2.00
C LYS A 32 8.61 1.41 -1.00
N GLY A 33 8.63 2.56 -0.36
CA GLY A 33 7.63 2.93 0.64
C GLY A 33 7.76 2.24 1.99
N VAL A 34 7.04 2.77 2.96
CA VAL A 34 7.03 2.34 4.36
C VAL A 34 5.59 2.01 4.72
N ASN A 35 5.39 0.85 5.34
CA ASN A 35 4.10 0.43 5.87
C ASN A 35 4.07 0.65 7.39
N GLU A 36 3.07 1.36 7.86
CA GLU A 36 2.85 1.70 9.26
C GLU A 36 1.47 1.19 9.71
N VAL A 37 1.34 0.89 11.00
CA VAL A 37 0.07 0.56 11.64
C VAL A 37 -0.18 1.60 12.72
N VAL A 38 -1.28 2.33 12.57
CA VAL A 38 -1.73 3.35 13.50
C VAL A 38 -3.01 2.89 14.19
N THR A 39 -3.07 3.03 15.51
CA THR A 39 -4.32 2.91 16.26
C THR A 39 -4.84 4.31 16.53
N LEU A 40 -5.98 4.66 15.93
CA LEU A 40 -6.62 5.97 16.05
C LEU A 40 -7.87 5.85 16.93
N PRO A 41 -7.90 6.43 18.14
CA PRO A 41 -9.10 6.47 18.95
C PRO A 41 -10.17 7.35 18.29
N SER A 42 -11.37 6.81 18.06
CA SER A 42 -12.46 7.54 17.42
C SER A 42 -13.52 7.96 18.44
N SER A 43 -13.75 9.27 18.54
CA SER A 43 -14.82 9.82 19.36
C SER A 43 -16.19 9.64 18.68
N THR A 44 -16.23 9.75 17.35
CA THR A 44 -17.42 9.59 16.51
C THR A 44 -17.97 8.16 16.56
N LEU A 45 -17.08 7.17 16.53
CA LEU A 45 -17.45 5.75 16.55
C LEU A 45 -17.43 5.15 17.96
N ASN A 46 -16.83 5.84 18.94
CA ASN A 46 -16.64 5.38 20.31
C ASN A 46 -15.90 4.02 20.38
N GLU A 47 -14.84 3.90 19.58
CA GLU A 47 -13.97 2.73 19.48
C GLU A 47 -12.62 3.12 18.90
N ASP A 48 -11.61 2.27 19.08
CA ASP A 48 -10.32 2.42 18.42
C ASP A 48 -10.38 1.86 16.99
N ARG A 49 -9.73 2.56 16.05
CA ARG A 49 -9.63 2.17 14.64
C ARG A 49 -8.19 1.85 14.27
N THR A 50 -7.98 0.67 13.71
CA THR A 50 -6.70 0.31 13.11
C THR A 50 -6.64 0.84 11.68
N ILE A 51 -5.62 1.65 11.42
CA ILE A 51 -5.35 2.28 10.14
C ILE A 51 -3.99 1.77 9.66
N LEU A 52 -3.95 1.25 8.43
CA LEU A 52 -2.74 0.83 7.75
C LEU A 52 -2.31 1.97 6.84
N ILE A 53 -1.06 2.42 6.92
CA ILE A 53 -0.58 3.55 6.13
C ILE A 53 0.62 3.09 5.34
N HIS A 54 0.53 3.22 4.02
CA HIS A 54 1.66 3.07 3.12
C HIS A 54 1.99 4.44 2.58
N HIS A 55 3.25 4.85 2.65
CA HIS A 55 3.69 6.11 2.07
C HIS A 55 5.05 5.97 1.40
N PRO A 56 5.36 6.82 0.40
CA PRO A 56 6.68 6.84 -0.23
C PRO A 56 7.77 7.19 0.79
N ALA A 57 8.99 6.73 0.51
CA ALA A 57 10.15 7.15 1.31
C ALA A 57 10.37 8.67 1.17
N ILE A 58 10.97 9.29 2.18
CA ILE A 58 11.29 10.72 2.14
C ILE A 58 12.24 10.98 0.96
N ASP A 59 11.80 11.82 0.03
CA ASP A 59 12.63 12.30 -1.06
C ASP A 59 13.59 13.37 -0.53
N SER A 60 14.88 13.02 -0.43
CA SER A 60 15.91 13.94 0.06
C SER A 60 16.17 15.10 -0.92
N ALA A 61 15.84 14.95 -2.20
CA ALA A 61 15.96 16.02 -3.19
C ALA A 61 14.77 16.99 -3.15
N ASN A 62 13.59 16.51 -2.72
CA ASN A 62 12.41 17.33 -2.52
C ASN A 62 11.70 16.98 -1.20
N PRO A 63 12.23 17.44 -0.05
CA PRO A 63 11.67 17.10 1.27
C PRO A 63 10.27 17.69 1.52
N ASN A 64 9.82 18.61 0.66
CA ASN A 64 8.50 19.24 0.75
C ASN A 64 7.50 18.68 -0.29
N LYS A 65 7.85 17.60 -1.00
CA LYS A 65 6.95 16.94 -1.95
C LYS A 65 5.69 16.45 -1.21
N ALA A 66 4.54 16.90 -1.69
CA ALA A 66 3.22 16.42 -1.25
C ALA A 66 2.75 15.26 -2.14
N TYR A 67 2.01 14.33 -1.56
CA TYR A 67 1.54 13.12 -2.19
C TYR A 67 0.01 13.02 -2.14
N GLN A 68 -0.59 12.54 -3.22
CA GLN A 68 -2.01 12.24 -3.22
C GLN A 68 -2.33 11.09 -2.26
N VAL A 69 -3.50 11.15 -1.62
CA VAL A 69 -3.94 10.14 -0.66
C VAL A 69 -5.06 9.29 -1.25
N LEU A 70 -4.90 7.98 -1.19
CA LEU A 70 -5.92 6.99 -1.53
C LEU A 70 -6.43 6.33 -0.25
N TYR A 71 -7.67 6.59 0.11
CA TYR A 71 -8.34 5.91 1.22
C TYR A 71 -8.96 4.59 0.74
N LEU A 72 -8.53 3.49 1.34
CA LEU A 72 -8.90 2.13 0.97
C LEU A 72 -9.78 1.50 2.04
N LEU A 73 -11.03 1.19 1.69
CA LEU A 73 -11.92 0.38 2.52
C LEU A 73 -11.53 -1.10 2.46
N ASP A 74 -11.98 -1.88 3.45
CA ASP A 74 -11.62 -3.31 3.58
C ASP A 74 -10.08 -3.50 3.61
N GLY A 75 -9.39 -2.65 4.39
CA GLY A 75 -7.94 -2.57 4.44
C GLY A 75 -7.26 -3.90 4.81
N GLU A 76 -7.87 -4.69 5.69
CA GLU A 76 -7.36 -6.00 6.09
C GLU A 76 -7.20 -6.99 4.93
N SER A 77 -7.99 -6.83 3.85
CA SER A 77 -8.00 -7.75 2.71
C SER A 77 -7.19 -7.23 1.52
N HIS A 78 -7.10 -5.91 1.35
CA HIS A 78 -6.62 -5.32 0.09
C HIS A 78 -5.35 -4.48 0.21
N PHE A 79 -4.98 -4.05 1.43
CA PHE A 79 -3.92 -3.07 1.62
C PHE A 79 -2.56 -3.51 1.07
N ASN A 80 -2.08 -4.70 1.47
CA ASN A 80 -0.77 -5.20 1.05
C ASN A 80 -0.66 -5.41 -0.46
N LEU A 81 -1.75 -5.78 -1.10
CA LEU A 81 -1.78 -5.96 -2.55
C LEU A 81 -1.70 -4.61 -3.25
N LEU A 82 -2.54 -3.65 -2.82
CA LEU A 82 -2.61 -2.34 -3.44
C LEU A 82 -1.32 -1.53 -3.25
N SER A 83 -0.71 -1.57 -2.06
CA SER A 83 0.55 -0.85 -1.79
C SER A 83 1.67 -1.32 -2.72
N GLN A 84 1.86 -2.63 -2.86
CA GLN A 84 2.87 -3.18 -3.77
C GLN A 84 2.61 -2.82 -5.24
N TYR A 85 1.35 -2.82 -5.68
CA TYR A 85 1.02 -2.36 -7.03
C TYR A 85 1.30 -0.87 -7.20
N ALA A 86 0.99 -0.06 -6.19
CA ALA A 86 1.26 1.37 -6.26
C ALA A 86 2.77 1.67 -6.33
N ASP A 87 3.60 0.95 -5.56
CA ASP A 87 5.05 1.03 -5.66
C ASP A 87 5.56 0.66 -7.05
N TYR A 88 5.07 -0.45 -7.60
CA TYR A 88 5.47 -0.91 -8.93
C TYR A 88 5.08 0.09 -10.02
N LEU A 89 3.83 0.57 -10.00
CA LEU A 89 3.29 1.48 -11.02
C LEU A 89 3.87 2.89 -10.92
N SER A 90 4.30 3.32 -9.73
CA SER A 90 4.96 4.62 -9.49
C SER A 90 6.48 4.55 -9.57
N ARG A 91 7.04 3.40 -9.93
CA ARG A 91 8.48 3.23 -10.07
C ARG A 91 8.97 4.09 -11.24
N TRP A 92 10.16 4.67 -11.11
CA TRP A 92 10.72 5.66 -12.04
C TRP A 92 10.84 5.19 -13.50
N ASP A 93 10.97 3.89 -13.76
CA ASP A 93 11.05 3.30 -15.10
C ASP A 93 9.70 2.80 -15.64
N VAL A 94 8.66 2.77 -14.80
CA VAL A 94 7.28 2.42 -15.16
C VAL A 94 6.44 3.67 -15.33
N ASP A 95 6.44 4.53 -14.32
CA ASP A 95 5.85 5.88 -14.30
C ASP A 95 4.40 5.96 -14.85
N VAL A 96 3.56 5.01 -14.44
CA VAL A 96 2.15 4.92 -14.87
C VAL A 96 1.23 5.70 -13.94
N ILE A 97 1.54 5.73 -12.64
CA ILE A 97 0.84 6.53 -11.62
C ILE A 97 1.87 7.32 -10.81
N PRO A 98 1.50 8.47 -10.22
CA PRO A 98 2.38 9.15 -9.28
C PRO A 98 2.57 8.31 -8.00
N GLU A 99 3.58 8.65 -7.22
CA GLU A 99 3.70 8.12 -5.86
C GLU A 99 2.52 8.58 -4.99
N LEU A 100 1.97 7.68 -4.17
CA LEU A 100 0.75 7.90 -3.40
C LEU A 100 0.95 7.49 -1.93
N ILE A 101 0.23 8.15 -1.04
CA ILE A 101 -0.04 7.63 0.29
C ILE A 101 -1.31 6.78 0.21
N ILE A 102 -1.28 5.55 0.70
CA ILE A 102 -2.45 4.67 0.80
C ILE A 102 -2.83 4.52 2.27
N VAL A 103 -4.09 4.80 2.59
CA VAL A 103 -4.64 4.73 3.94
C VAL A 103 -5.69 3.63 3.97
N GLY A 104 -5.30 2.43 4.39
CA GLY A 104 -6.17 1.28 4.57
C GLY A 104 -6.94 1.35 5.89
N ILE A 105 -8.27 1.25 5.82
CA ILE A 105 -9.15 1.28 6.98
C ILE A 105 -9.56 -0.15 7.32
N VAL A 106 -9.09 -0.68 8.45
CA VAL A 106 -9.45 -2.02 8.90
C VAL A 106 -10.86 -2.00 9.50
N ASN A 107 -11.66 -3.00 9.17
CA ASN A 107 -13.01 -3.14 9.71
C ASN A 107 -13.01 -3.60 11.17
N THR A 108 -13.88 -3.00 11.99
CA THR A 108 -14.30 -3.55 13.29
C THR A 108 -15.67 -4.23 13.17
N LYS A 109 -16.66 -3.50 12.64
CA LYS A 109 -18.02 -3.96 12.35
C LYS A 109 -18.41 -3.54 10.94
N ARG A 110 -17.92 -4.27 9.94
CA ARG A 110 -18.10 -3.96 8.51
C ARG A 110 -19.55 -3.71 8.10
N ALA A 111 -20.48 -4.55 8.56
CA ALA A 111 -21.90 -4.40 8.23
C ALA A 111 -22.46 -3.06 8.74
N ARG A 112 -22.03 -2.58 9.91
CA ARG A 112 -22.45 -1.29 10.46
C ARG A 112 -21.89 -0.16 9.61
N ASP A 113 -20.59 -0.20 9.37
CA ASP A 113 -19.84 0.90 8.78
C ASP A 113 -20.14 1.09 7.28
N LEU A 114 -20.41 0.00 6.56
CA LEU A 114 -20.54 0.01 5.10
C LEU A 114 -21.98 -0.11 4.60
N THR A 115 -23.00 0.01 5.47
CA THR A 115 -24.41 -0.01 5.05
C THR A 115 -25.16 1.26 5.48
N PRO A 116 -25.98 1.85 4.58
CA PRO A 116 -26.62 3.13 4.82
C PRO A 116 -27.87 3.07 5.69
N SER A 117 -28.51 1.89 5.77
CA SER A 117 -29.72 1.68 6.55
C SER A 117 -29.64 0.36 7.31
N GLU A 118 -30.38 0.27 8.41
CA GLU A 118 -30.56 -1.01 9.08
C GLU A 118 -31.30 -1.99 8.16
N SER A 119 -30.91 -3.26 8.22
CA SER A 119 -31.61 -4.33 7.52
C SER A 119 -31.87 -5.51 8.45
N ILE A 120 -33.04 -6.13 8.24
CA ILE A 120 -33.36 -7.45 8.79
C ILE A 120 -33.38 -8.52 7.72
N PHE A 121 -33.17 -8.16 6.45
CA PHE A 121 -33.20 -9.08 5.33
C PHE A 121 -31.77 -9.38 4.88
N ASN A 122 -31.48 -10.68 4.74
CA ASN A 122 -30.21 -11.15 4.23
C ASN A 122 -30.12 -11.03 2.69
N TYR A 123 -29.00 -11.45 2.13
CA TYR A 123 -28.75 -11.37 0.67
C TYR A 123 -29.80 -12.10 -0.18
N TYR A 124 -30.44 -13.13 0.36
CA TYR A 124 -31.51 -13.89 -0.32
C TYR A 124 -32.90 -13.27 -0.13
N GLY A 125 -33.00 -12.08 0.46
CA GLY A 125 -34.27 -11.43 0.76
C GLY A 125 -35.07 -12.13 1.86
N LYS A 126 -34.43 -12.98 2.67
CA LYS A 126 -35.07 -13.66 3.79
C LYS A 126 -34.79 -12.90 5.09
N PRO A 127 -35.79 -12.77 5.99
CA PRO A 127 -35.54 -12.16 7.29
C PRO A 127 -34.55 -13.02 8.08
N ASP A 128 -33.56 -12.38 8.68
CA ASP A 128 -32.59 -12.97 9.60
C ASP A 128 -32.47 -12.07 10.83
N THR A 129 -33.17 -12.47 11.89
CA THR A 129 -33.18 -11.77 13.18
C THR A 129 -32.28 -12.47 14.21
N THR A 130 -31.45 -13.42 13.79
CA THR A 130 -30.58 -14.15 14.70
C THR A 130 -29.50 -13.24 15.27
N THR A 131 -29.12 -13.47 16.54
CA THR A 131 -28.10 -12.66 17.24
C THR A 131 -26.73 -12.68 16.53
N GLY A 132 -26.43 -13.74 15.78
CA GLY A 132 -25.18 -13.91 15.02
C GLY A 132 -25.27 -13.50 13.56
N SER A 133 -26.35 -12.82 13.14
CA SER A 133 -26.52 -12.46 11.74
C SER A 133 -25.41 -11.51 11.27
N TYR A 134 -24.80 -11.85 10.13
CA TYR A 134 -23.75 -11.04 9.51
C TYR A 134 -24.24 -9.67 9.00
N ILE A 135 -25.56 -9.47 8.89
CA ILE A 135 -26.15 -8.17 8.52
C ILE A 135 -26.32 -7.23 9.71
N ARG A 136 -26.05 -7.70 10.94
CA ARG A 136 -26.25 -6.94 12.17
C ARG A 136 -24.93 -6.78 12.95
N PRO A 137 -24.60 -5.57 13.41
CA PRO A 137 -25.33 -4.31 13.17
C PRO A 137 -25.17 -3.80 11.72
N SER A 138 -26.21 -3.14 11.17
CA SER A 138 -26.19 -2.42 9.89
C SER A 138 -26.65 -0.96 10.09
N GLY A 139 -26.53 -0.11 9.07
CA GLY A 139 -27.09 1.25 9.07
C GLY A 139 -26.24 2.33 9.74
N GLY A 140 -24.96 2.08 9.99
CA GLY A 140 -24.06 3.00 10.67
C GLY A 140 -23.15 3.82 9.75
N ASN A 141 -23.31 3.77 8.43
CA ASN A 141 -22.34 4.40 7.52
C ASN A 141 -22.19 5.92 7.72
N GLY A 142 -23.23 6.62 8.17
CA GLY A 142 -23.17 8.06 8.39
C GLY A 142 -22.10 8.43 9.41
N LYS A 143 -22.05 7.68 10.53
CA LYS A 143 -20.99 7.85 11.53
C LYS A 143 -19.62 7.43 11.02
N PHE A 144 -19.55 6.39 10.20
CA PHE A 144 -18.30 5.94 9.61
C PHE A 144 -17.70 6.95 8.62
N LEU A 145 -18.53 7.53 7.75
CA LEU A 145 -18.10 8.61 6.86
C LEU A 145 -17.74 9.89 7.63
N GLN A 146 -18.45 10.18 8.71
CA GLN A 146 -18.10 11.27 9.61
C GLN A 146 -16.73 11.04 10.26
N PHE A 147 -16.45 9.83 10.76
CA PHE A 147 -15.12 9.45 11.26
C PHE A 147 -14.03 9.68 10.21
N ILE A 148 -14.25 9.22 8.97
CA ILE A 148 -13.28 9.42 7.89
C ILE A 148 -12.99 10.91 7.69
N LYS A 149 -14.04 11.72 7.59
CA LYS A 149 -13.94 13.14 7.27
C LYS A 149 -13.37 13.98 8.41
N GLU A 150 -13.81 13.75 9.64
CA GLU A 150 -13.58 14.64 10.77
C GLU A 150 -12.44 14.18 11.68
N GLU A 151 -12.01 12.92 11.58
CA GLU A 151 -10.96 12.37 12.45
C GLU A 151 -9.80 11.79 11.62
N LEU A 152 -10.07 10.89 10.67
CA LEU A 152 -9.01 10.21 9.93
C LEU A 152 -8.31 11.13 8.92
N MET A 153 -9.05 11.87 8.10
CA MET A 153 -8.46 12.79 7.11
C MET A 153 -7.57 13.85 7.79
N PRO A 154 -8.02 14.56 8.85
CA PRO A 154 -7.18 15.51 9.58
C PRO A 154 -5.94 14.87 10.24
N TYR A 155 -6.05 13.63 10.72
CA TYR A 155 -4.88 12.90 11.22
C TYR A 155 -3.84 12.71 10.11
N VAL A 156 -4.26 12.26 8.93
CA VAL A 156 -3.35 12.02 7.81
C VAL A 156 -2.72 13.32 7.32
N GLU A 157 -3.51 14.38 7.16
CA GLU A 157 -3.03 15.71 6.73
C GLU A 157 -2.02 16.34 7.71
N SER A 158 -2.14 16.04 9.00
CA SER A 158 -1.22 16.58 10.03
C SER A 158 0.08 15.79 10.18
N HIS A 159 0.10 14.51 9.80
CA HIS A 159 1.24 13.62 10.01
C HIS A 159 2.03 13.31 8.73
N TYR A 160 1.40 13.43 7.57
CA TYR A 160 2.01 13.12 6.27
C TYR A 160 1.98 14.33 5.33
N LYS A 161 2.83 14.31 4.31
CA LYS A 161 2.89 15.37 3.29
C LYS A 161 1.85 15.11 2.23
N THR A 162 0.66 15.67 2.42
CA THR A 162 -0.51 15.53 1.52
C THR A 162 -0.82 16.83 0.80
#